data_AF-H0G647-F1
#
_entry.id   AF-H0G647-F1
#
_cell.length_a   1.000
_cell.length_b   1.000
_cell.length_c   1.000
_cell.angle_alpha   90.00
_cell.angle_beta   90.00
_cell.angle_gamma   90.00
#
_symmetry.space_group_name_H-M   'P 1'
#
loop_
_entity.id
_entity.type
_entity.pdbx_description
1 polymer ?
#
loop_
_entity_poly.entity_id
_entity_poly.type
_entity_poly.pdbx_seq_one_letter_code
_entity_poly.pdbx_strand_id
1 'polypeptide(L)'
;MDSNETVEHPDEDDMLRDQINSGIALVRAGRARLRLALPPYRDKIPNTHRLAFQSLCRVYEVTALMVDELRKEVPCREELLAEYEEICRGIEADAVAMLDGETSDRWC
;
A
#
# COMPACT_ATOMS: atom_id res chain seq x y z
N MET A 1 17.21 -48.49 2.65
CA MET A 1 17.04 -47.32 1.77
C MET A 1 16.25 -46.32 2.60
N ASP A 2 16.97 -45.53 3.40
CA ASP A 2 16.36 -44.42 4.14
C ASP A 2 16.56 -43.17 3.29
N SER A 3 15.49 -42.76 2.61
CA SER A 3 15.43 -41.49 1.92
C SER A 3 15.18 -40.42 2.98
N ASN A 4 16.25 -39.78 3.43
CA ASN A 4 16.19 -38.58 4.26
C ASN A 4 15.68 -37.42 3.38
N GLU A 5 14.38 -37.15 3.41
CA GLU A 5 13.81 -35.93 2.84
C GLU A 5 14.43 -34.74 3.56
N THR A 6 15.35 -34.08 2.86
CA THR A 6 15.95 -32.83 3.33
C THR A 6 14.90 -31.78 3.05
N VAL A 7 14.10 -31.45 4.06
CA VAL A 7 13.21 -30.29 4.01
C VAL A 7 14.13 -29.06 3.93
N GLU A 8 14.37 -28.59 2.72
CA GLU A 8 15.01 -27.29 2.47
C GLU A 8 14.09 -26.22 3.09
N HIS A 9 14.40 -25.83 4.32
CA HIS A 9 13.85 -24.61 4.89
C HIS A 9 14.31 -23.45 4.01
N PRO A 10 13.40 -22.66 3.42
CA PRO A 10 13.80 -21.51 2.62
C PRO A 10 14.68 -20.59 3.47
N ASP A 11 15.80 -20.16 2.90
CA ASP A 11 16.80 -19.34 3.57
C ASP A 11 16.13 -18.06 4.11
N GLU A 12 16.27 -17.79 5.41
CA GLU A 12 15.61 -16.65 6.08
C GLU A 12 15.96 -15.32 5.39
N ASP A 13 17.17 -15.25 4.84
CA ASP A 13 17.70 -14.14 4.06
C ASP A 13 16.90 -13.86 2.77
N ASP A 14 16.41 -14.91 2.11
CA ASP A 14 15.60 -14.80 0.89
C ASP A 14 14.16 -14.40 1.22
N MET A 15 13.60 -14.92 2.31
CA MET A 15 12.29 -14.48 2.81
C MET A 15 12.30 -13.00 3.20
N LEU A 16 13.38 -12.53 3.84
CA LEU A 16 13.58 -11.13 4.19
C LEU A 16 13.71 -10.26 2.93
N ARG A 17 14.50 -10.68 1.95
CA ARG A 17 14.61 -9.98 0.65
C ARG A 17 13.26 -9.84 -0.03
N ASP A 18 12.48 -10.91 -0.11
CA ASP A 18 11.17 -10.89 -0.75
C ASP A 18 10.18 -10.01 -0.01
N GLN A 19 10.19 -10.03 1.33
CA GLN A 19 9.34 -9.19 2.15
C GLN A 19 9.69 -7.69 2.02
N ILE A 20 10.99 -7.37 1.95
CA ILE A 20 11.49 -6.01 1.68
C ILE A 20 11.10 -5.57 0.27
N ASN A 21 11.32 -6.42 -0.73
CA ASN A 21 11.00 -6.15 -2.13
C ASN A 21 9.49 -5.93 -2.32
N SER A 22 8.66 -6.74 -1.66
CA SER A 22 7.20 -6.58 -1.63
C SER A 22 6.79 -5.24 -1.01
N GLY A 23 7.43 -4.84 0.10
CA GLY A 23 7.23 -3.52 0.70
C GLY A 23 7.57 -2.36 -0.24
N ILE A 24 8.71 -2.44 -0.94
CA ILE A 24 9.13 -1.43 -1.93
C ILE A 24 8.16 -1.37 -3.12
N ALA A 25 7.71 -2.53 -3.60
CA ALA A 25 6.74 -2.61 -4.70
C ALA A 25 5.41 -1.97 -4.31
N LEU A 26 4.88 -2.25 -3.11
CA LEU A 26 3.66 -1.64 -2.59
C LEU A 26 3.77 -0.12 -2.47
N VAL A 27 4.90 0.39 -1.96
CA VAL A 27 5.12 1.85 -1.87
C VAL A 27 5.10 2.49 -3.27
N ARG A 28 5.74 1.86 -4.26
CA ARG A 28 5.78 2.37 -5.64
C ARG A 28 4.39 2.37 -6.28
N ALA A 29 3.65 1.28 -6.14
CA ALA A 29 2.29 1.16 -6.66
C ALA A 29 1.34 2.18 -6.00
N GLY A 30 1.40 2.31 -4.67
CA GLY A 30 0.61 3.28 -3.94
C GLY A 30 0.89 4.72 -4.36
N ARG A 31 2.16 5.07 -4.60
CA ARG A 31 2.53 6.37 -5.19
C ARG A 31 1.92 6.57 -6.58
N ALA A 32 1.96 5.55 -7.43
CA ALA A 32 1.40 5.63 -8.76
C ALA A 32 -0.11 5.87 -8.71
N ARG A 33 -0.83 5.15 -7.84
CA ARG A 33 -2.28 5.35 -7.63
C ARG A 33 -2.57 6.75 -7.07
N LEU A 34 -1.84 7.21 -6.05
CA LEU A 34 -2.02 8.57 -5.51
C LEU A 34 -1.78 9.64 -6.57
N ARG A 35 -0.84 9.47 -7.50
CA ARG A 35 -0.64 10.42 -8.62
C ARG A 35 -1.84 10.47 -9.57
N LEU A 36 -2.57 9.37 -9.70
CA LEU A 36 -3.80 9.32 -10.49
C LEU A 36 -4.96 9.97 -9.73
N ALA A 37 -5.12 9.66 -8.44
CA ALA A 37 -6.17 10.17 -7.56
C ALA A 37 -6.00 11.66 -7.23
N LEU A 38 -4.77 12.16 -7.14
CA LEU A 38 -4.42 13.53 -6.75
C LEU A 38 -3.66 14.27 -7.86
N PRO A 39 -4.32 14.64 -8.98
CA PRO A 39 -3.69 15.34 -10.08
C PRO A 39 -2.88 16.60 -9.69
N PRO A 40 -3.34 17.47 -8.77
CA PRO A 40 -2.60 18.67 -8.37
C PRO A 40 -1.25 18.38 -7.70
N TYR A 41 -1.06 17.16 -7.19
CA TYR A 41 0.12 16.77 -6.39
C TYR A 41 1.08 15.84 -7.14
N ARG A 42 0.84 15.58 -8.43
CA ARG A 42 1.60 14.61 -9.25
C ARG A 42 3.12 14.77 -9.21
N ASP A 43 3.58 16.02 -9.09
CA ASP A 43 5.01 16.37 -9.06
C ASP A 43 5.57 16.38 -7.64
N LYS A 44 4.75 16.62 -6.61
CA LYS A 44 5.17 16.59 -5.20
C LYS A 44 5.32 15.16 -4.68
N ILE A 45 4.41 14.26 -5.09
CA ILE A 45 4.37 12.86 -4.63
C ILE A 45 5.72 12.14 -4.84
N PRO A 46 6.33 12.07 -6.04
CA PRO A 46 7.58 11.35 -6.24
C PRO A 46 8.76 11.91 -5.44
N ASN A 47 8.75 13.21 -5.15
CA ASN A 47 9.81 13.92 -4.45
C ASN A 47 9.68 13.86 -2.91
N THR A 48 8.59 13.30 -2.39
CA THR A 48 8.36 13.19 -0.95
C THR A 48 8.97 11.91 -0.40
N HIS A 49 10.09 12.00 0.32
CA HIS A 49 10.85 10.83 0.83
C HIS A 49 10.58 10.49 2.30
N ARG A 50 9.72 11.27 2.99
CA ARG A 50 9.38 11.06 4.41
C ARG A 50 8.89 9.62 4.65
N LEU A 51 9.41 8.94 5.68
CA LEU A 51 9.03 7.56 6.02
C LEU A 51 7.53 7.42 6.24
N ALA A 52 6.94 8.37 6.98
CA ALA A 52 5.50 8.44 7.18
C ALA A 52 4.71 8.42 5.87
N PHE A 53 5.20 9.13 4.85
CA PHE A 53 4.56 9.17 3.53
C PHE A 53 4.74 7.84 2.77
N GLN A 54 5.87 7.14 2.98
CA GLN A 54 6.07 5.79 2.43
C GLN A 54 5.10 4.78 3.07
N SER A 55 4.94 4.83 4.40
CA SER A 55 3.95 4.03 5.13
C SER A 55 2.53 4.29 4.63
N LEU A 56 2.19 5.57 4.42
CA LEU A 56 0.92 5.98 3.81
C LEU A 56 0.72 5.36 2.43
N CYS A 57 1.70 5.49 1.54
CA CYS A 57 1.63 4.91 0.19
C CYS A 57 1.42 3.39 0.23
N ARG A 58 2.11 2.70 1.13
CA ARG A 58 1.97 1.24 1.29
C ARG A 58 0.56 0.86 1.71
N VAL A 59 0.01 1.53 2.73
CA VAL A 59 -1.34 1.24 3.22
C VAL A 59 -2.38 1.57 2.15
N TYR A 60 -2.23 2.71 1.47
CA TYR A 60 -3.11 3.10 0.37
C TYR A 60 -3.17 2.03 -0.73
N GLU A 61 -2.04 1.46 -1.15
CA GLU A 61 -2.03 0.38 -2.14
C GLU A 61 -2.83 -0.84 -1.69
N VAL A 62 -2.65 -1.27 -0.43
CA VAL A 62 -3.35 -2.44 0.11
C VAL A 62 -4.86 -2.18 0.19
N THR A 63 -5.27 -1.01 0.67
CA THR A 63 -6.69 -0.62 0.72
C THR A 63 -7.30 -0.55 -0.67
N ALA A 64 -6.59 0.06 -1.64
CA ALA A 64 -7.08 0.19 -3.01
C ALA A 64 -7.16 -1.17 -3.73
N LEU A 65 -6.25 -2.11 -3.46
CA LEU A 65 -6.34 -3.48 -3.94
C LEU A 65 -7.59 -4.18 -3.39
N MET A 66 -7.93 -3.99 -2.12
CA MET A 66 -9.14 -4.57 -1.55
C MET A 66 -10.41 -4.02 -2.23
N VAL A 67 -10.44 -2.70 -2.52
CA VAL A 67 -11.51 -2.09 -3.33
C VAL A 67 -11.62 -2.76 -4.70
N ASP A 68 -10.48 -2.97 -5.38
CA ASP A 68 -10.46 -3.61 -6.70
C ASP A 68 -10.96 -5.05 -6.65
N GLU A 69 -10.62 -5.81 -5.61
CA GLU A 69 -11.10 -7.19 -5.43
C GLU A 69 -12.61 -7.22 -5.12
N LEU A 70 -13.10 -6.38 -4.22
CA LEU A 70 -14.52 -6.30 -3.87
C LEU A 70 -15.40 -5.93 -5.07
N ARG A 71 -14.91 -5.08 -5.98
CA ARG A 71 -15.61 -4.73 -7.22
C ARG A 71 -15.74 -5.89 -8.21
N LYS A 72 -14.90 -6.92 -8.10
CA LYS A 72 -14.94 -8.13 -8.95
C LYS A 72 -15.88 -9.20 -8.40
N GLU A 73 -16.31 -9.10 -7.13
CA GLU A 73 -17.15 -10.10 -6.47
C GLU A 73 -18.58 -10.15 -7.03
N VAL A 74 -19.17 -11.35 -7.05
CA VAL A 74 -20.56 -11.59 -7.46
C VAL A 74 -21.23 -12.56 -6.48
N PRO A 75 -22.19 -12.12 -5.64
CA PRO A 75 -22.65 -10.72 -5.52
C PRO A 75 -21.59 -9.83 -4.86
N CYS A 76 -21.54 -8.57 -5.27
CA CYS A 76 -20.65 -7.58 -4.66
C CYS A 76 -21.10 -7.28 -3.22
N ARG A 77 -20.15 -7.22 -2.28
CA ARG A 77 -20.39 -6.82 -0.89
C ARG A 77 -20.37 -5.29 -0.78
N GLU A 78 -21.48 -4.65 -1.16
CA GLU A 78 -21.57 -3.18 -1.30
C GLU A 78 -21.22 -2.39 -0.04
N GLU A 79 -21.66 -2.83 1.14
CA GLU A 79 -21.35 -2.14 2.41
C GLU A 79 -19.84 -2.14 2.70
N LEU A 80 -19.19 -3.30 2.54
CA LEU A 80 -17.75 -3.44 2.73
C LEU A 80 -16.97 -2.65 1.68
N LEU A 81 -17.44 -2.63 0.43
CA LEU A 81 -16.84 -1.81 -0.62
C LEU A 81 -16.90 -0.32 -0.24
N ALA A 82 -18.06 0.17 0.22
CA ALA A 82 -18.22 1.56 0.63
C ALA A 82 -17.31 1.94 1.81
N GLU A 83 -17.12 1.03 2.79
CA GLU A 83 -16.17 1.22 3.89
C GLU A 83 -14.73 1.38 3.38
N TYR A 84 -14.25 0.48 2.52
CA TYR A 84 -12.90 0.55 1.99
C TYR A 84 -12.69 1.79 1.10
N GLU A 85 -13.69 2.20 0.33
CA GLU A 85 -13.64 3.44 -0.45
C GLU A 85 -13.54 4.69 0.45
N GLU A 86 -14.22 4.70 1.60
CA GLU A 86 -14.10 5.78 2.59
C GLU A 86 -12.70 5.81 3.21
N ILE A 87 -12.13 4.65 3.51
CA ILE A 87 -10.74 4.55 3.99
C ILE A 87 -9.77 5.12 2.95
N CYS A 88 -9.94 4.79 1.66
CA CYS A 88 -9.14 5.36 0.58
C CYS A 88 -9.22 6.90 0.55
N ARG A 89 -10.43 7.47 0.64
CA ARG A 89 -10.62 8.93 0.70
C ARG A 89 -9.93 9.56 1.91
N GLY A 90 -10.01 8.93 3.07
CA GLY A 90 -9.30 9.39 4.27
C GLY A 90 -7.78 9.38 4.10
N ILE A 91 -7.23 8.33 3.48
CA ILE A 91 -5.78 8.26 3.21
C ILE A 91 -5.35 9.31 2.18
N GLU A 92 -6.18 9.59 1.16
CA GLU A 92 -5.93 10.65 0.19
C GLU A 92 -5.92 12.03 0.85
N ALA A 93 -6.83 12.29 1.79
CA ALA A 93 -6.84 13.53 2.57
C ALA A 93 -5.58 13.69 3.42
N ASP A 94 -5.15 12.63 4.11
CA ASP A 94 -3.89 12.63 4.87
C ASP A 94 -2.68 12.87 3.95
N ALA A 95 -2.67 12.27 2.75
CA ALA A 95 -1.61 12.49 1.77
C ALA A 95 -1.52 13.96 1.37
N VAL A 96 -2.67 14.61 1.11
CA VAL A 96 -2.74 16.05 0.79
C VAL A 96 -2.16 16.88 1.94
N ALA A 97 -2.61 16.66 3.18
CA ALA A 97 -2.11 17.38 4.35
C ALA A 97 -0.58 17.25 4.48
N MET A 98 -0.04 16.03 4.35
CA MET A 98 1.40 15.79 4.41
C MET A 98 2.18 16.48 3.28
N LEU A 99 1.62 16.54 2.08
CA LEU A 99 2.22 17.18 0.90
C LEU A 99 2.14 18.71 0.94
N ASP A 100 1.25 19.26 1.75
CA ASP A 100 1.16 20.69 2.06
C ASP A 100 1.94 21.08 3.32
N GLY A 101 2.61 20.11 3.94
CA GLY A 101 3.62 20.32 4.98
C GLY A 101 3.16 20.00 6.40
N GLU A 102 1.92 19.53 6.56
CA GLU A 102 1.39 19.13 7.86
C GLU A 102 2.04 17.82 8.36
N THR A 103 2.10 17.67 9.68
CA THR A 103 2.53 16.45 10.34
C THR A 103 1.31 15.64 10.75
N SER A 104 1.35 14.33 10.55
CA SER A 104 0.25 13.45 10.95
C SER A 104 0.76 12.37 11.90
N ASP A 105 0.31 12.44 13.15
CA ASP A 105 0.63 11.45 14.20
C ASP A 105 0.16 10.03 13.82
N ARG A 106 -0.85 9.92 12.95
CA ARG A 106 -1.35 8.64 12.42
C ARG A 106 -0.29 7.86 11.61
N TRP A 107 0.69 8.56 11.03
CA TRP A 107 1.67 7.98 10.10
C TRP A 107 3.11 8.08 10.62
N CYS A 108 3.29 8.67 11.81
CA CYS A 108 4.59 8.84 12.49
C CYS A 108 5.20 7.53 12.95
#